data_AF-W3VEJ1-F1
#
_entry.id   AF-W3VEJ1-F1
#
_cell.length_a   1.000
_cell.length_b   1.000
_cell.length_c   1.000
_cell.angle_alpha   90.00
_cell.angle_beta   90.00
_cell.angle_gamma   90.00
#
_symmetry.space_group_name_H-M   'P 1'
#
loop_
_entity.id
_entity.type
_entity.pdbx_description
1 polymer ?
#
loop_
_entity_poly.entity_id
_entity_poly.type
_entity_poly.pdbx_seq_one_letter_code
_entity_poly.pdbx_strand_id
1 'polypeptide(L)'
;MSTSNLEMDDSFRVLSLPPTATEAEIKKAYRTLSLRHHPDKAGKDVDPAKAAARFHEINLAYETLMDPAARACAVQRNAQDAAKRERQQEYEGRRRQMADELERSEQEALRSRQDADRAARERAAKIMELQAESRRLVKRKQDEIDAKARQKYEASADKRRKDEELAKAEREPELHALDKTVRIQFPATQLSHLAGTPEGSIVPPEVPLSSPLANALANQFGELEHLQFQLPSAGKKLKREMMALATFKTLRDAWQAVETGGEMRCTGLLQECFIGWANYTKMQRGAESEAKEKVYVEPKRVRWYKDHGISRPRDIGRVRPTASYAARTEDDAPTASELSDASPFASRGGVYSKAYEAQTLQRLRDAARQSQAQTVQ
;
A
#
# COMPACT_ATOMS: atom_id res chain seq x y z
N MET A 1 -86.91 -9.38 63.37
CA MET A 1 -86.33 -8.92 64.65
C MET A 1 -84.89 -9.39 64.66
N SER A 2 -83.99 -8.57 64.11
CA SER A 2 -82.56 -8.91 64.01
C SER A 2 -81.93 -8.74 65.38
N THR A 3 -81.69 -9.84 66.08
CA THR A 3 -80.83 -9.84 67.26
C THR A 3 -79.41 -9.60 66.80
N SER A 4 -78.88 -8.41 67.09
CA SER A 4 -77.49 -8.02 66.90
C SER A 4 -76.60 -9.01 67.66
N ASN A 5 -76.09 -10.04 66.98
CA ASN A 5 -75.23 -11.04 67.58
C ASN A 5 -73.82 -10.44 67.68
N LEU A 6 -73.56 -9.68 68.75
CA LEU A 6 -72.22 -9.16 69.06
C LEU A 6 -71.30 -10.35 69.35
N GLU A 7 -70.27 -10.54 68.52
CA GLU A 7 -69.29 -11.61 68.75
C GLU A 7 -68.59 -11.37 70.09
N MET A 8 -68.37 -12.42 70.89
CA MET A 8 -67.81 -12.30 72.24
C MET A 8 -66.45 -11.58 72.28
N ASP A 9 -65.67 -11.66 71.22
CA ASP A 9 -64.39 -10.95 71.07
C ASP A 9 -64.58 -9.43 70.94
N ASP A 10 -65.64 -9.02 70.25
CA ASP A 10 -66.06 -7.63 70.19
C ASP A 10 -66.64 -7.18 71.53
N SER A 11 -67.31 -8.06 72.29
CA SER A 11 -67.77 -7.76 73.66
C SER A 11 -66.62 -7.43 74.62
N PHE A 12 -65.50 -8.17 74.56
CA PHE A 12 -64.28 -7.84 75.32
C PHE A 12 -63.69 -6.48 74.89
N ARG A 13 -63.67 -6.19 73.58
CA ARG A 13 -63.20 -4.90 73.04
C ARG A 13 -64.11 -3.73 73.42
N VAL A 14 -65.43 -3.92 73.39
CA VAL A 14 -66.44 -2.92 73.79
C VAL A 14 -66.27 -2.55 75.26
N LEU A 15 -66.00 -3.53 76.13
CA LEU A 15 -65.66 -3.28 77.54
C LEU A 15 -64.19 -2.85 77.75
N SER A 16 -63.39 -2.82 76.69
CA SER A 16 -61.95 -2.48 76.71
C SER A 16 -61.15 -3.36 77.67
N LEU A 17 -61.52 -4.64 77.73
CA LEU A 17 -60.90 -5.64 78.57
C LEU A 17 -60.10 -6.64 77.73
N PRO A 18 -58.99 -7.17 78.25
CA PRO A 18 -58.32 -8.29 77.61
C PRO A 18 -59.21 -9.55 77.69
N PRO A 19 -59.05 -10.51 76.76
CA PRO A 19 -59.75 -11.81 76.81
C PRO A 19 -59.44 -12.63 78.08
N THR A 20 -58.44 -12.21 78.86
CA THR A 20 -58.03 -12.80 80.14
C THR A 20 -58.70 -12.15 81.37
N ALA A 21 -59.59 -11.18 81.17
CA ALA A 21 -60.21 -10.44 82.28
C ALA A 21 -61.13 -11.33 83.13
N THR A 22 -61.07 -11.13 84.45
CA THR A 22 -61.88 -11.87 85.42
C THR A 22 -63.31 -11.32 85.49
N GLU A 23 -64.25 -12.12 85.99
CA GLU A 23 -65.65 -11.70 86.16
C GLU A 23 -65.79 -10.43 87.04
N ALA A 24 -64.91 -10.27 88.04
CA ALA A 24 -64.85 -9.08 88.88
C ALA A 24 -64.46 -7.82 88.08
N GLU A 25 -63.51 -7.96 87.15
CA GLU A 25 -63.07 -6.89 86.25
C GLU A 25 -64.14 -6.53 85.21
N ILE A 26 -64.85 -7.53 84.70
CA ILE A 26 -66.00 -7.34 83.79
C ILE A 26 -67.11 -6.55 84.47
N LYS A 27 -67.49 -6.93 85.70
CA LYS A 27 -68.49 -6.19 86.51
C LYS A 27 -68.03 -4.76 86.81
N LYS A 28 -66.74 -4.57 87.09
CA LYS A 28 -66.17 -3.24 87.37
C LYS A 28 -66.16 -2.35 86.11
N ALA A 29 -65.74 -2.89 84.96
CA ALA A 29 -65.71 -2.17 83.68
C ALA A 29 -67.14 -1.83 83.23
N TYR A 30 -68.08 -2.78 83.34
CA TYR A 30 -69.50 -2.56 83.07
C TYR A 30 -70.06 -1.43 83.91
N ARG A 31 -69.86 -1.44 85.24
CA ARG A 31 -70.33 -0.35 86.12
C ARG A 31 -69.75 1.01 85.73
N THR A 32 -68.45 1.04 85.42
CA THR A 32 -67.73 2.27 85.06
C THR A 32 -68.21 2.84 83.72
N LEU A 33 -68.32 1.99 82.68
CA LEU A 33 -68.75 2.39 81.35
C LEU A 33 -70.26 2.68 81.31
N SER A 34 -71.07 1.93 82.05
CA SER A 34 -72.50 2.17 82.23
C SER A 34 -72.75 3.54 82.84
N LEU A 35 -72.03 3.92 83.90
CA LEU A 35 -72.17 5.24 84.51
C LEU A 35 -71.76 6.38 83.56
N ARG A 36 -70.80 6.13 82.67
CA ARG A 36 -70.30 7.11 81.70
C ARG A 36 -71.25 7.31 80.51
N HIS A 37 -71.90 6.24 80.07
CA HIS A 37 -72.79 6.24 78.90
C HIS A 37 -74.28 6.14 79.25
N HIS A 38 -74.64 6.26 80.53
CA HIS A 38 -76.03 6.21 80.97
C HIS A 38 -76.84 7.38 80.35
N PRO A 39 -78.00 7.13 79.74
CA PRO A 39 -78.78 8.17 79.06
C PRO A 39 -79.24 9.32 79.98
N ASP A 40 -79.35 9.06 81.29
CA ASP A 40 -79.76 10.04 82.31
C ASP A 40 -78.57 10.82 82.93
N LYS A 41 -77.35 10.29 82.84
CA LYS A 41 -76.18 10.82 83.57
C LYS A 41 -75.05 11.30 82.64
N ALA A 42 -75.18 11.05 81.34
CA ALA A 42 -74.28 11.59 80.34
C ALA A 42 -74.33 13.13 80.41
N GLY A 43 -73.18 13.76 80.66
CA GLY A 43 -73.07 15.23 80.71
C GLY A 43 -73.48 15.88 79.38
N LYS A 44 -73.65 17.20 79.38
CA LYS A 44 -74.08 18.03 78.21
C LYS A 44 -73.23 17.89 76.94
N ASP A 45 -72.12 17.16 76.99
CA ASP A 45 -71.13 17.03 75.92
C ASP A 45 -71.29 15.75 75.07
N VAL A 46 -72.25 14.87 75.36
CA VAL A 46 -72.48 13.61 74.60
C VAL A 46 -73.89 13.59 74.02
N ASP A 47 -73.98 13.37 72.70
CA ASP A 47 -75.24 13.20 71.99
C ASP A 47 -76.07 12.04 72.60
N PRO A 48 -77.29 12.30 73.10
CA PRO A 48 -78.10 11.30 73.80
C PRO A 48 -78.39 10.05 72.97
N ALA A 49 -78.49 10.19 71.63
CA ALA A 49 -78.70 9.04 70.75
C ALA A 49 -77.46 8.12 70.70
N LYS A 50 -76.25 8.69 70.73
CA LYS A 50 -74.99 7.93 70.75
C LYS A 50 -74.71 7.32 72.12
N ALA A 51 -75.07 8.00 73.20
CA ALA A 51 -74.97 7.46 74.55
C ALA A 51 -75.87 6.22 74.72
N ALA A 52 -77.13 6.31 74.27
CA ALA A 52 -78.07 5.20 74.32
C ALA A 52 -77.61 3.99 73.47
N ALA A 53 -77.10 4.23 72.26
CA ALA A 53 -76.56 3.17 71.41
C ALA A 53 -75.34 2.48 72.05
N ARG A 54 -74.37 3.25 72.58
CA ARG A 54 -73.20 2.69 73.28
C ARG A 54 -73.57 1.98 74.57
N PHE A 55 -74.54 2.49 75.33
CA PHE A 55 -75.04 1.83 76.53
C PHE A 55 -75.69 0.48 76.20
N HIS A 56 -76.46 0.41 75.12
CA HIS A 56 -77.02 -0.84 74.64
C HIS A 56 -75.94 -1.85 74.22
N GLU A 57 -74.90 -1.40 73.51
CA GLU A 57 -73.73 -2.23 73.17
C GLU A 57 -72.99 -2.74 74.43
N ILE A 58 -72.80 -1.89 75.44
CA ILE A 58 -72.16 -2.25 76.72
C ILE A 58 -72.97 -3.28 77.49
N ASN A 59 -74.30 -3.12 77.56
CA ASN A 59 -75.20 -4.08 78.21
C ASN A 59 -75.17 -5.43 77.52
N LEU A 60 -75.28 -5.43 76.18
CA LEU A 60 -75.24 -6.65 75.39
C LEU A 60 -73.87 -7.35 75.52
N ALA A 61 -72.77 -6.58 75.55
CA ALA A 61 -71.44 -7.12 75.81
C ALA A 61 -71.32 -7.75 77.21
N TYR A 62 -71.87 -7.10 78.24
CA TYR A 62 -71.87 -7.62 79.61
C TYR A 62 -72.69 -8.90 79.74
N GLU A 63 -73.90 -8.95 79.17
CA GLU A 63 -74.77 -10.14 79.18
C GLU A 63 -74.09 -11.32 78.50
N THR A 64 -73.45 -11.08 77.36
CA THR A 64 -72.73 -12.14 76.62
C THR A 64 -71.53 -12.64 77.44
N LEU A 65 -70.74 -11.74 78.05
CA LEU A 65 -69.53 -12.10 78.81
C LEU A 65 -69.78 -12.75 80.19
N MET A 66 -71.00 -12.60 80.72
CA MET A 66 -71.42 -13.21 81.98
C MET A 66 -71.82 -14.69 81.83
N ASP A 67 -72.03 -15.19 80.61
CA ASP A 67 -72.20 -16.62 80.35
C ASP A 67 -70.84 -17.36 80.35
N PRO A 68 -70.60 -18.26 81.32
CA PRO A 68 -69.32 -18.99 81.43
C PRO A 68 -69.04 -19.92 80.24
N ALA A 69 -70.07 -20.49 79.60
CA ALA A 69 -69.90 -21.43 78.49
C ALA A 69 -69.47 -20.68 77.22
N ALA A 70 -70.17 -19.60 76.90
CA ALA A 70 -69.83 -18.74 75.77
C ALA A 70 -68.45 -18.08 75.95
N ARG A 71 -68.08 -17.68 77.18
CA ARG A 71 -66.76 -17.10 77.50
C ARG A 71 -65.63 -18.10 77.27
N ALA A 72 -65.77 -19.34 77.73
CA ALA A 72 -64.77 -20.39 77.53
C ALA A 72 -64.53 -20.70 76.05
N CYS A 73 -65.59 -20.75 75.24
CA CYS A 73 -65.50 -20.98 73.79
C CYS A 73 -64.75 -19.84 73.08
N ALA A 74 -65.03 -18.58 73.44
CA ALA A 74 -64.36 -17.41 72.86
C ALA A 74 -62.86 -17.35 73.21
N VAL A 75 -62.49 -17.64 74.46
CA VAL A 75 -61.08 -17.73 74.89
C VAL A 75 -60.35 -18.83 74.10
N GLN A 76 -60.98 -19.98 73.90
CA GLN A 76 -60.40 -21.08 73.11
C GLN A 76 -60.24 -20.72 71.63
N ARG A 77 -61.22 -20.05 71.02
CA ARG A 77 -61.15 -19.58 69.61
C ARG A 77 -60.05 -18.54 69.42
N ASN A 78 -59.95 -17.56 70.32
CA ASN A 78 -58.87 -16.57 70.30
C ASN A 78 -57.48 -17.21 70.42
N ALA A 79 -57.33 -18.21 71.30
CA ALA A 79 -56.08 -18.95 71.44
C ALA A 79 -55.74 -19.73 70.15
N GLN A 80 -56.72 -20.35 69.50
CA GLN A 80 -56.54 -21.04 68.22
C GLN A 80 -56.17 -20.08 67.08
N ASP A 81 -56.82 -18.91 67.02
CA ASP A 81 -56.56 -17.87 66.01
C ASP A 81 -55.20 -17.20 66.24
N ALA A 82 -54.80 -16.95 67.48
CA ALA A 82 -53.47 -16.48 67.83
C ALA A 82 -52.39 -17.49 67.41
N ALA A 83 -52.56 -18.76 67.75
CA ALA A 83 -51.63 -19.83 67.34
C ALA A 83 -51.58 -20.01 65.81
N LYS A 84 -52.69 -19.79 65.09
CA LYS A 84 -52.73 -19.82 63.62
C LYS A 84 -51.98 -18.64 63.01
N ARG A 85 -52.14 -17.43 63.56
CA ARG A 85 -51.43 -16.23 63.12
C ARG A 85 -49.93 -16.34 63.36
N GLU A 86 -49.51 -16.87 64.50
CA GLU A 86 -48.10 -17.09 64.80
C GLU A 86 -47.47 -18.07 63.81
N ARG A 87 -48.11 -19.22 63.57
CA ARG A 87 -47.67 -20.16 62.52
C ARG A 87 -47.59 -19.48 61.14
N GLN A 88 -48.59 -18.68 60.77
CA GLN A 88 -48.57 -17.95 59.50
C GLN A 88 -47.39 -16.96 59.42
N GLN A 89 -47.10 -16.22 60.50
CA GLN A 89 -45.96 -15.30 60.55
C GLN A 89 -44.62 -16.04 60.43
N GLU A 90 -44.49 -17.21 61.07
CA GLU A 90 -43.29 -18.06 60.91
C GLU A 90 -43.13 -18.55 59.46
N TYR A 91 -44.21 -19.05 58.85
CA TYR A 91 -44.18 -19.49 57.45
C TYR A 91 -43.89 -18.33 56.50
N GLU A 92 -44.49 -17.16 56.71
CA GLU A 92 -44.23 -15.96 55.92
C GLU A 92 -42.80 -15.45 56.10
N GLY A 93 -42.27 -15.48 57.32
CA GLY A 93 -40.88 -15.15 57.63
C GLY A 93 -39.90 -16.10 56.94
N ARG A 94 -40.12 -17.42 57.02
CA ARG A 94 -39.31 -18.42 56.31
C ARG A 94 -39.41 -18.27 54.80
N ARG A 95 -40.61 -18.02 54.27
CA ARG A 95 -40.82 -17.81 52.83
C ARG A 95 -40.09 -16.55 52.35
N ARG A 96 -40.12 -15.47 53.13
CA ARG A 96 -39.39 -14.24 52.81
C ARG A 96 -37.88 -14.46 52.84
N GLN A 97 -37.35 -15.15 53.85
CA GLN A 97 -35.92 -15.51 53.91
C GLN A 97 -35.50 -16.33 52.68
N MET A 98 -36.28 -17.35 52.31
CA MET A 98 -36.02 -18.14 51.11
C MET A 98 -36.09 -17.31 49.82
N ALA A 99 -37.05 -16.37 49.72
CA ALA A 99 -37.16 -15.49 48.57
C ALA A 99 -35.97 -14.52 48.47
N ASP A 100 -35.58 -13.89 49.58
CA ASP A 100 -34.44 -12.95 49.62
C ASP A 100 -33.11 -13.69 49.32
N GLU A 101 -32.94 -14.92 49.80
CA GLU A 101 -31.77 -15.76 49.52
C GLU A 101 -31.72 -16.18 48.04
N LEU A 102 -32.85 -16.61 47.48
CA LEU A 102 -32.96 -16.95 46.07
C LEU A 102 -32.65 -15.74 45.18
N GLU A 103 -33.21 -14.57 45.49
CA GLU A 103 -32.96 -13.34 44.73
C GLU A 103 -31.48 -12.94 44.77
N ARG A 104 -30.82 -13.04 45.93
CA ARG A 104 -29.37 -12.78 46.02
C ARG A 104 -28.57 -13.74 45.17
N SER A 105 -28.88 -15.04 45.24
CA SER A 105 -28.20 -16.06 44.44
C SER A 105 -28.40 -15.83 42.94
N GLU A 106 -29.61 -15.49 42.51
CA GLU A 106 -29.91 -15.16 41.12
C GLU A 106 -29.19 -13.89 40.66
N GLN A 107 -29.16 -12.84 41.49
CA GLN A 107 -28.43 -11.61 41.19
C GLN A 107 -26.91 -11.83 41.08
N GLU A 108 -26.33 -12.64 41.97
CA GLU A 108 -24.92 -13.00 41.91
C GLU A 108 -24.60 -13.83 40.67
N ALA A 109 -25.44 -14.82 40.34
CA ALA A 109 -25.29 -15.62 39.13
C ALA A 109 -25.40 -14.75 37.86
N LEU A 110 -26.34 -13.80 37.83
CA LEU A 110 -26.49 -12.85 36.72
C LEU A 110 -25.25 -11.95 36.57
N ARG A 111 -24.75 -11.39 37.68
CA ARG A 111 -23.52 -10.56 37.68
C ARG A 111 -22.32 -11.37 37.22
N SER A 112 -22.14 -12.58 37.75
CA SER A 112 -21.05 -13.48 37.35
C SER A 112 -21.10 -13.82 35.86
N ARG A 113 -22.29 -14.08 35.29
CA ARG A 113 -22.45 -14.30 33.85
C ARG A 113 -22.12 -13.04 33.04
N GLN A 114 -22.56 -11.87 33.48
CA GLN A 114 -22.25 -10.60 32.80
C GLN A 114 -20.75 -10.28 32.82
N ASP A 115 -20.09 -10.52 33.95
CA ASP A 115 -18.64 -10.32 34.08
C ASP A 115 -17.85 -11.33 33.24
N ALA A 116 -18.30 -12.59 33.20
CA ALA A 116 -17.73 -13.60 32.31
C ALA A 116 -17.89 -13.24 30.83
N ASP A 117 -19.06 -12.76 30.42
CA ASP A 117 -19.33 -12.30 29.06
C ASP A 117 -18.49 -11.06 28.71
N ARG A 118 -18.35 -10.11 29.64
CA ARG A 118 -17.49 -8.94 29.47
C ARG A 118 -16.02 -9.35 29.29
N ALA A 119 -15.51 -10.21 30.16
CA ALA A 119 -14.15 -10.74 30.07
C ALA A 119 -13.93 -11.53 28.77
N ALA A 120 -14.93 -12.30 28.32
CA ALA A 120 -14.85 -13.03 27.04
C ALA A 120 -14.79 -12.06 25.85
N ARG A 121 -15.59 -10.99 25.84
CA ARG A 121 -15.54 -9.94 24.81
C ARG A 121 -14.19 -9.22 24.79
N GLU A 122 -13.65 -8.88 25.96
CA GLU A 122 -12.33 -8.24 26.07
C GLU A 122 -11.21 -9.14 25.53
N ARG A 123 -11.23 -10.44 25.86
CA ARG A 123 -10.29 -11.43 25.30
C ARG A 123 -10.41 -11.53 23.79
N ALA A 124 -11.63 -11.61 23.27
CA ALA A 124 -11.88 -11.67 21.83
C ALA A 124 -11.40 -10.40 21.11
N ALA A 125 -11.66 -9.23 21.68
CA ALA A 125 -11.16 -7.95 21.15
C ALA A 125 -9.63 -7.91 21.13
N LYS A 126 -8.97 -8.40 22.19
CA LYS A 126 -7.51 -8.46 22.25
C LYS A 126 -6.92 -9.41 21.21
N ILE A 127 -7.53 -10.58 21.01
CA ILE A 127 -7.13 -11.52 19.96
C ILE A 127 -7.27 -10.86 18.58
N MET A 128 -8.38 -10.17 18.32
CA MET A 128 -8.62 -9.49 17.05
C MET A 128 -7.60 -8.38 16.80
N GLU A 129 -7.22 -7.62 17.84
CA GLU A 129 -6.17 -6.60 17.78
C GLU A 129 -4.81 -7.23 17.43
N LEU A 130 -4.40 -8.28 18.14
CA LEU A 130 -3.14 -9.00 17.87
C LEU A 130 -3.10 -9.58 16.45
N GLN A 131 -4.21 -10.14 15.97
CA GLN A 131 -4.32 -10.60 14.59
C GLN A 131 -4.23 -9.46 13.58
N ALA A 132 -4.81 -8.30 13.86
CA ALA A 132 -4.71 -7.13 12.99
C ALA A 132 -3.28 -6.58 12.96
N GLU A 133 -2.58 -6.56 14.10
CA GLU A 133 -1.17 -6.18 14.17
C GLU A 133 -0.28 -7.17 13.41
N SER A 134 -0.50 -8.48 13.61
CA SER A 134 0.19 -9.53 12.85
C SER A 134 -0.01 -9.36 11.33
N ARG A 135 -1.25 -9.11 10.87
CA ARG A 135 -1.54 -8.82 9.46
C ARG A 135 -0.81 -7.57 8.96
N ARG A 136 -0.71 -6.51 9.76
CA ARG A 136 0.02 -5.28 9.42
C ARG A 136 1.52 -5.54 9.27
N LEU A 137 2.11 -6.32 10.16
CA LEU A 137 3.53 -6.69 10.10
C LEU A 137 3.85 -7.52 8.86
N VAL A 138 3.02 -8.52 8.53
CA VAL A 138 3.19 -9.32 7.32
C VAL A 138 3.07 -8.45 6.07
N LYS A 139 2.08 -7.56 6.01
CA LYS A 139 1.92 -6.63 4.88
C LYS A 139 3.15 -5.73 4.70
N ARG A 140 3.67 -5.14 5.79
CA ARG A 140 4.91 -4.33 5.75
C ARG A 140 6.10 -5.13 5.22
N LYS A 141 6.25 -6.39 5.64
CA LYS A 141 7.33 -7.26 5.16
C LYS A 141 7.17 -7.63 3.70
N GLN A 142 5.94 -7.90 3.25
CA GLN A 142 5.66 -8.15 1.84
C GLN A 142 5.97 -6.91 0.98
N ASP A 143 5.53 -5.73 1.41
CA ASP A 143 5.80 -4.47 0.71
C ASP A 143 7.31 -4.18 0.64
N GLU A 144 8.08 -4.50 1.70
CA GLU A 144 9.55 -4.38 1.72
C GLU A 144 10.21 -5.32 0.70
N ILE A 145 9.75 -6.57 0.61
CA ILE A 145 10.23 -7.55 -0.36
C ILE A 145 9.91 -7.10 -1.78
N ASP A 146 8.69 -6.64 -2.02
CA ASP A 146 8.22 -6.19 -3.33
C ASP A 146 8.98 -4.91 -3.76
N ALA A 147 9.24 -3.98 -2.84
CA ALA A 147 10.04 -2.79 -3.11
C ALA A 147 11.49 -3.14 -3.46
N LYS A 148 12.11 -4.07 -2.73
CA LYS A 148 13.46 -4.57 -3.05
C LYS A 148 13.50 -5.29 -4.40
N ALA A 149 12.46 -6.05 -4.74
CA ALA A 149 12.34 -6.70 -6.05
C ALA A 149 12.21 -5.67 -7.18
N ARG A 150 11.40 -4.62 -6.99
CA ARG A 150 11.25 -3.50 -7.94
C ARG A 150 12.58 -2.76 -8.16
N GLN A 151 13.28 -2.41 -7.07
CA GLN A 151 14.58 -1.76 -7.16
C GLN A 151 15.60 -2.61 -7.94
N LYS A 152 15.63 -3.93 -7.70
CA LYS A 152 16.51 -4.84 -8.46
C LYS A 152 16.13 -4.89 -9.95
N TYR A 153 14.84 -4.91 -10.26
CA TYR A 153 14.37 -4.93 -11.65
C TYR A 153 14.69 -3.61 -12.37
N GLU A 154 14.46 -2.46 -11.73
CA GLU A 154 14.81 -1.14 -12.25
C GLU A 154 16.32 -1.01 -12.48
N ALA A 155 17.14 -1.39 -11.49
CA ALA A 155 18.61 -1.36 -11.64
C ALA A 155 19.09 -2.27 -12.79
N SER A 156 18.48 -3.45 -12.96
CA SER A 156 18.79 -4.33 -14.09
C SER A 156 18.33 -3.78 -15.43
N ALA A 157 17.19 -3.07 -15.47
CA ALA A 157 16.69 -2.43 -16.67
C ALA A 157 17.56 -1.24 -17.08
N ASP A 158 17.99 -0.43 -16.11
CA ASP A 158 18.91 0.69 -16.32
C ASP A 158 20.29 0.21 -16.77
N LYS A 159 20.80 -0.87 -16.17
CA LYS A 159 22.03 -1.52 -16.65
C LYS A 159 21.87 -1.95 -18.11
N ARG A 160 20.78 -2.65 -18.46
CA ARG A 160 20.53 -3.09 -19.84
C ARG A 160 20.42 -1.92 -20.83
N ARG A 161 19.80 -0.80 -20.43
CA ARG A 161 19.76 0.44 -21.24
C ARG A 161 21.13 1.05 -21.44
N LYS A 162 21.95 1.11 -20.38
CA LYS A 162 23.34 1.59 -20.46
C LYS A 162 24.19 0.69 -21.35
N ASP A 163 24.07 -0.63 -21.18
CA ASP A 163 24.78 -1.61 -22.00
C ASP A 163 24.36 -1.49 -23.49
N GLU A 164 23.07 -1.26 -23.77
CA GLU A 164 22.55 -1.02 -25.13
C GLU A 164 23.06 0.31 -25.72
N GLU A 165 23.12 1.37 -24.91
CA GLU A 165 23.67 2.67 -25.31
C GLU A 165 25.17 2.59 -25.60
N LEU A 166 25.93 1.88 -24.76
CA LEU A 166 27.34 1.59 -24.97
C LEU A 166 27.55 0.76 -26.24
N ALA A 167 26.77 -0.30 -26.46
CA ALA A 167 26.82 -1.10 -27.69
C ALA A 167 26.49 -0.27 -28.94
N LYS A 168 25.57 0.69 -28.82
CA LYS A 168 25.24 1.62 -29.90
C LYS A 168 26.37 2.63 -30.16
N ALA A 169 27.07 3.08 -29.12
CA ALA A 169 28.23 3.96 -29.24
C ALA A 169 29.45 3.23 -29.83
N GLU A 170 29.61 1.94 -29.52
CA GLU A 170 30.63 1.06 -30.10
C GLU A 170 30.36 0.74 -31.58
N ARG A 171 29.10 0.78 -32.01
CA ARG A 171 28.73 0.53 -33.41
C ARG A 171 29.30 1.61 -34.33
N GLU A 172 29.88 1.15 -35.44
CA GLU A 172 30.40 2.00 -36.52
C GLU A 172 29.33 3.01 -36.99
N PRO A 173 29.62 4.34 -36.97
CA PRO A 173 28.68 5.37 -37.39
C PRO A 173 28.21 5.17 -38.84
N GLU A 174 26.93 5.46 -39.11
CA GLU A 174 26.40 5.43 -40.47
C GLU A 174 27.10 6.46 -41.38
N LEU A 175 27.38 6.05 -42.62
CA LEU A 175 28.05 6.90 -43.61
C LEU A 175 27.08 7.97 -44.11
N HIS A 176 27.36 9.24 -43.84
CA HIS A 176 26.55 10.32 -44.38
C HIS A 176 26.95 10.60 -45.85
N ALA A 177 26.01 11.05 -46.67
CA ALA A 177 26.24 11.32 -48.10
C ALA A 177 27.36 12.34 -48.33
N LEU A 178 27.54 13.29 -47.42
CA LEU A 178 28.60 14.31 -47.47
C LEU A 178 29.97 13.78 -47.02
N ASP A 179 30.05 12.62 -46.37
CA ASP A 179 31.31 12.06 -45.88
C ASP A 179 32.22 11.58 -47.03
N LYS A 180 31.65 11.34 -48.22
CA LYS A 180 32.42 11.03 -49.44
C LYS A 180 32.84 12.28 -50.23
N THR A 181 32.50 13.46 -49.72
CA THR A 181 32.63 14.72 -50.45
C THR A 181 33.82 15.53 -49.94
N VAL A 182 34.67 15.93 -50.86
CA VAL A 182 35.86 16.74 -50.59
C VAL A 182 35.72 18.09 -51.27
N ARG A 183 36.28 19.09 -50.63
CA ARG A 183 36.43 20.44 -51.16
C ARG A 183 37.84 20.58 -51.73
N ILE A 184 37.92 21.10 -52.94
CA ILE A 184 39.16 21.39 -53.64
C ILE A 184 39.23 22.90 -53.83
N GLN A 185 40.31 23.51 -53.38
CA GLN A 185 40.56 24.94 -53.52
C GLN A 185 41.71 25.16 -54.46
N PHE A 186 41.56 26.06 -55.41
CA PHE A 186 42.58 26.32 -56.42
C PHE A 186 42.57 27.81 -56.81
N PRO A 187 43.70 28.36 -57.29
CA PRO A 187 43.77 29.73 -57.79
C PRO A 187 42.78 29.96 -58.94
N ALA A 188 42.11 31.10 -58.96
CA ALA A 188 41.11 31.38 -60.01
C ALA A 188 41.70 31.42 -61.43
N THR A 189 43.01 31.67 -61.56
CA THR A 189 43.76 31.60 -62.81
C THR A 189 43.75 30.21 -63.43
N GLN A 190 43.62 29.15 -62.62
CA GLN A 190 43.63 27.76 -63.07
C GLN A 190 42.25 27.24 -63.51
N LEU A 191 41.18 28.03 -63.34
CA LEU A 191 39.82 27.58 -63.64
C LEU A 191 39.69 27.05 -65.07
N SER A 192 40.14 27.81 -66.06
CA SER A 192 40.02 27.45 -67.48
C SER A 192 40.69 26.10 -67.77
N HIS A 193 41.86 25.89 -67.17
CA HIS A 193 42.66 24.68 -67.34
C HIS A 193 42.07 23.47 -66.61
N LEU A 194 41.50 23.67 -65.41
CA LEU A 194 40.91 22.62 -64.59
C LEU A 194 39.49 22.22 -65.04
N ALA A 195 38.69 23.19 -65.49
CA ALA A 195 37.33 22.96 -65.98
C ALA A 195 37.28 22.60 -67.48
N GLY A 196 38.36 22.82 -68.24
CA GLY A 196 38.42 22.57 -69.68
C GLY A 196 37.58 23.57 -70.50
N THR A 197 37.33 24.76 -69.95
CA THR A 197 36.55 25.83 -70.59
C THR A 197 37.47 26.87 -71.24
N PRO A 198 37.01 27.58 -72.30
CA PRO A 198 37.80 28.64 -72.92
C PRO A 198 38.17 29.75 -71.90
N GLU A 199 39.35 30.34 -72.07
CA GLU A 199 39.89 31.36 -71.16
C GLU A 199 38.89 32.49 -70.89
N GLY A 200 38.56 32.72 -69.62
CA GLY A 200 37.66 33.80 -69.19
C GLY A 200 36.18 33.43 -69.10
N SER A 201 35.77 32.20 -69.43
CA SER A 201 34.40 31.73 -69.22
C SER A 201 34.14 31.41 -67.73
N ILE A 202 33.10 32.02 -67.16
CA ILE A 202 32.59 31.75 -65.79
C ILE A 202 31.39 30.77 -65.87
N VAL A 203 31.24 30.07 -67.00
CA VAL A 203 30.14 29.10 -67.20
C VAL A 203 30.59 27.75 -66.64
N PRO A 204 29.77 27.06 -65.83
CA PRO A 204 30.09 25.71 -65.38
C PRO A 204 30.24 24.76 -66.58
N PRO A 205 31.19 23.81 -66.53
CA PRO A 205 31.35 22.83 -67.60
C PRO A 205 30.06 22.01 -67.77
N GLU A 206 29.62 21.80 -69.03
CA GLU A 206 28.39 21.07 -69.35
C GLU A 206 28.42 19.61 -68.86
N VAL A 207 29.61 18.99 -68.84
CA VAL A 207 29.86 17.66 -68.27
C VAL A 207 31.00 17.75 -67.26
N PRO A 208 30.72 18.01 -65.97
CA PRO A 208 31.74 18.24 -64.96
C PRO A 208 32.70 17.06 -64.76
N LEU A 209 32.20 15.83 -64.93
CA LEU A 209 32.97 14.59 -64.78
C LEU A 209 33.97 14.34 -65.92
N SER A 210 33.82 15.02 -67.06
CA SER A 210 34.78 14.93 -68.17
C SER A 210 35.86 16.02 -68.09
N SER A 211 35.82 16.88 -67.05
CA SER A 211 36.78 17.96 -66.90
C SER A 211 38.21 17.42 -66.65
N PRO A 212 39.25 18.17 -67.04
CA PRO A 212 40.64 17.83 -66.72
C PRO A 212 40.87 17.60 -65.23
N LEU A 213 40.18 18.37 -64.37
CA LEU A 213 40.20 18.19 -62.91
C LEU A 213 39.58 16.85 -62.50
N ALA A 214 38.41 16.50 -63.03
CA ALA A 214 37.77 15.21 -62.73
C ALA A 214 38.67 14.03 -63.13
N ASN A 215 39.28 14.09 -64.31
CA ASN A 215 40.18 13.06 -64.80
C ASN A 215 41.45 12.95 -63.93
N ALA A 216 42.02 14.08 -63.51
CA ALA A 216 43.20 14.09 -62.62
C ALA A 216 42.88 13.46 -61.26
N LEU A 217 41.72 13.79 -60.67
CA LEU A 217 41.27 13.22 -59.40
C LEU A 217 40.93 11.73 -59.52
N ALA A 218 40.27 11.34 -60.62
CA ALA A 218 39.94 9.95 -60.89
C ALA A 218 41.19 9.07 -61.05
N ASN A 219 42.19 9.57 -61.77
CA ASN A 219 43.45 8.85 -62.01
C ASN A 219 44.32 8.73 -60.75
N GLN A 220 44.32 9.74 -59.87
CA GLN A 220 45.19 9.76 -58.68
C GLN A 220 44.55 9.11 -57.45
N PHE A 221 43.24 9.25 -57.26
CA PHE A 221 42.57 8.88 -56.01
C PHE A 221 41.47 7.84 -56.18
N GLY A 222 40.68 7.90 -57.25
CA GLY A 222 39.61 6.94 -57.53
C GLY A 222 38.37 7.58 -58.15
N GLU A 223 37.41 6.74 -58.54
CA GLU A 223 36.24 7.16 -59.32
C GLU A 223 35.34 8.19 -58.60
N LEU A 224 34.94 9.22 -59.34
CA LEU A 224 34.06 10.28 -58.89
C LEU A 224 32.59 9.98 -59.26
N GLU A 225 31.66 10.29 -58.35
CA GLU A 225 30.20 10.25 -58.60
C GLU A 225 29.69 11.60 -59.12
N HIS A 226 30.18 12.70 -58.54
CA HIS A 226 29.74 14.05 -58.87
C HIS A 226 30.86 15.06 -58.65
N LEU A 227 31.00 16.03 -59.56
CA LEU A 227 31.91 17.17 -59.43
C LEU A 227 31.12 18.46 -59.69
N GLN A 228 31.26 19.43 -58.80
CA GLN A 228 30.60 20.72 -58.92
C GLN A 228 31.58 21.87 -58.68
N PHE A 229 31.71 22.76 -59.65
CA PHE A 229 32.49 24.00 -59.50
C PHE A 229 31.63 25.07 -58.79
N GLN A 230 32.13 25.64 -57.71
CA GLN A 230 31.51 26.77 -57.03
C GLN A 230 31.97 28.07 -57.68
N LEU A 231 31.28 28.44 -58.75
CA LEU A 231 31.53 29.68 -59.48
C LEU A 231 30.84 30.86 -58.78
N PRO A 232 31.45 32.06 -58.80
CA PRO A 232 30.78 33.25 -58.28
C PRO A 232 29.53 33.57 -59.11
N SER A 233 28.43 33.90 -58.43
CA SER A 233 27.21 34.37 -59.11
C SER A 233 27.51 35.64 -59.93
N ALA A 234 26.90 35.74 -61.12
CA ALA A 234 27.09 36.82 -62.07
C ALA A 234 26.94 38.19 -61.36
N GLY A 235 28.02 38.98 -61.34
CA GLY A 235 28.06 40.32 -60.70
C GLY A 235 28.90 40.43 -59.41
N LYS A 236 29.48 39.34 -58.90
CA LYS A 236 30.41 39.40 -57.75
C LYS A 236 31.87 39.37 -58.22
N LYS A 237 32.75 40.12 -57.54
CA LYS A 237 34.21 40.11 -57.81
C LYS A 237 34.76 38.69 -57.72
N LEU A 238 35.57 38.30 -58.71
CA LEU A 238 36.25 37.01 -58.74
C LEU A 238 37.16 36.90 -57.52
N LYS A 239 36.99 35.83 -56.72
CA LYS A 239 37.86 35.57 -55.58
C LYS A 239 39.22 35.10 -56.08
N ARG A 240 40.29 35.40 -55.34
CA ARG A 240 41.66 34.92 -55.65
C ARG A 240 41.72 33.39 -55.73
N GLU A 241 40.92 32.73 -54.91
CA GLU A 241 40.78 31.27 -54.86
C GLU A 241 39.33 30.89 -55.15
N MET A 242 39.17 29.82 -55.92
CA MET A 242 37.89 29.20 -56.18
C MET A 242 37.79 27.84 -55.52
N MET A 243 36.58 27.27 -55.53
CA MET A 243 36.30 25.99 -54.90
C MET A 243 35.57 25.07 -55.86
N ALA A 244 35.88 23.78 -55.79
CA ALA A 244 35.06 22.71 -56.35
C ALA A 244 34.72 21.70 -55.25
N LEU A 245 33.54 21.09 -55.35
CA LEU A 245 33.12 19.97 -54.52
C LEU A 245 33.18 18.70 -55.36
N ALA A 246 34.00 17.74 -54.96
CA ALA A 246 34.14 16.46 -55.60
C ALA A 246 33.61 15.38 -54.66
N THR A 247 32.73 14.51 -55.17
CA THR A 247 32.15 13.40 -54.41
C THR A 247 32.68 12.10 -55.00
N PHE A 248 33.29 11.27 -54.17
CA PHE A 248 33.87 9.99 -54.57
C PHE A 248 32.88 8.83 -54.36
N LYS A 249 33.07 7.73 -55.10
CA LYS A 249 32.27 6.51 -54.88
C LYS A 249 32.51 5.89 -53.52
N THR A 250 33.77 5.90 -53.06
CA THR A 250 34.18 5.29 -51.79
C THR A 250 34.73 6.33 -50.81
N LEU A 251 34.54 6.09 -49.51
CA LEU A 251 35.12 6.93 -48.44
C LEU A 251 36.65 6.83 -48.42
N ARG A 252 37.20 5.67 -48.82
CA ARG A 252 38.65 5.45 -48.89
C ARG A 252 39.31 6.48 -49.81
N ASP A 253 38.76 6.64 -51.02
CA ASP A 253 39.33 7.51 -52.05
C ASP A 253 39.22 8.98 -51.63
N ALA A 254 38.08 9.36 -51.04
CA ALA A 254 37.88 10.69 -50.47
C ALA A 254 38.89 11.00 -49.35
N TRP A 255 39.12 10.06 -48.42
CA TRP A 255 40.08 10.26 -47.34
C TRP A 255 41.52 10.32 -47.86
N GLN A 256 41.89 9.46 -48.81
CA GLN A 256 43.21 9.51 -49.45
C GLN A 256 43.46 10.83 -50.18
N ALA A 257 42.45 11.38 -50.85
CA ALA A 257 42.52 12.68 -51.51
C ALA A 257 42.76 13.82 -50.50
N VAL A 258 42.10 13.78 -49.33
CA VAL A 258 42.30 14.80 -48.28
C VAL A 258 43.66 14.67 -47.60
N GLU A 259 44.13 13.44 -47.31
CA GLU A 259 45.44 13.23 -46.68
C GLU A 259 46.58 13.67 -47.62
N THR A 260 46.51 13.30 -48.90
CA THR A 260 47.55 13.63 -49.89
C THR A 260 47.47 15.10 -50.35
N GLY A 261 46.27 15.59 -50.60
CA GLY A 261 46.03 16.94 -51.12
C GLY A 261 45.95 18.02 -50.04
N GLY A 262 45.74 17.66 -48.77
CA GLY A 262 45.88 18.57 -47.64
C GLY A 262 47.34 18.91 -47.34
N GLU A 263 48.26 17.98 -47.61
CA GLU A 263 49.71 18.17 -47.47
C GLU A 263 50.38 18.73 -48.74
N MET A 264 49.61 19.12 -49.77
CA MET A 264 50.10 19.64 -51.06
C MET A 264 51.06 18.66 -51.77
N ARG A 265 50.86 17.34 -51.62
CA ARG A 265 51.69 16.30 -52.26
C ARG A 265 51.13 15.81 -53.60
N CYS A 266 50.10 16.47 -54.12
CA CYS A 266 49.50 16.15 -55.40
C CYS A 266 50.47 16.43 -56.56
N THR A 267 50.37 15.63 -57.63
CA THR A 267 51.23 15.76 -58.81
C THR A 267 50.45 16.30 -60.00
N GLY A 268 51.15 16.92 -60.96
CA GLY A 268 50.55 17.42 -62.20
C GLY A 268 49.55 18.56 -61.96
N LEU A 269 48.35 18.43 -62.53
CA LEU A 269 47.30 19.47 -62.49
C LEU A 269 46.81 19.85 -61.09
N LEU A 270 47.07 18.99 -60.10
CA LEU A 270 46.61 19.16 -58.73
C LEU A 270 47.69 19.76 -57.80
N GLN A 271 48.88 20.09 -58.30
CA GLN A 271 50.02 20.55 -57.47
C GLN A 271 49.73 21.85 -56.71
N GLU A 272 48.90 22.73 -57.27
CA GLU A 272 48.49 24.00 -56.64
C GLU A 272 47.09 23.92 -56.01
N CYS A 273 46.50 22.72 -55.94
CA CYS A 273 45.17 22.50 -55.39
C CYS A 273 45.26 22.05 -53.93
N PHE A 274 44.56 22.74 -53.03
CA PHE A 274 44.39 22.31 -51.65
C PHE A 274 43.10 21.49 -51.49
N ILE A 275 43.21 20.26 -50.98
CA ILE A 275 42.07 19.35 -50.79
C ILE A 275 41.76 19.20 -49.29
N GLY A 276 40.50 19.40 -48.92
CA GLY A 276 40.01 19.22 -47.55
C GLY A 276 38.62 18.61 -47.50
N TRP A 277 38.16 18.22 -46.32
CA TRP A 277 36.78 17.74 -46.13
C TRP A 277 35.75 18.84 -46.44
N ALA A 278 34.61 18.47 -47.03
CA ALA A 278 33.53 19.41 -47.31
C ALA A 278 32.91 19.98 -46.02
N ASN A 279 32.36 21.20 -46.11
CA ASN A 279 31.90 21.97 -44.96
C ASN A 279 30.65 21.36 -44.29
N TYR A 280 30.60 21.44 -42.95
CA TYR A 280 29.33 21.58 -42.22
C TYR A 280 29.34 22.97 -41.58
N THR A 281 28.44 23.87 -41.97
CA THR A 281 28.24 25.11 -41.23
C THR A 281 27.44 24.80 -39.96
N LYS A 282 28.10 24.67 -38.81
CA LYS A 282 27.39 24.66 -37.54
C LYS A 282 27.06 26.12 -37.19
N MET A 283 25.81 26.53 -37.33
CA MET A 283 25.36 27.80 -36.77
C MET A 283 25.44 27.69 -35.24
N GLN A 284 26.44 28.33 -34.64
CA GLN A 284 26.47 28.52 -33.20
C GLN A 284 25.61 29.76 -32.92
N ARG A 285 24.45 29.57 -32.27
CA ARG A 285 23.62 30.68 -31.81
C ARG A 285 24.28 31.28 -30.56
N GLY A 286 25.35 32.04 -30.76
CA GLY A 286 25.96 32.90 -29.74
C GLY A 286 25.30 34.27 -29.77
N ALA A 287 24.95 34.80 -28.60
CA ALA A 287 24.44 36.16 -28.47
C ALA A 287 25.44 37.15 -29.11
N GLU A 288 24.92 38.03 -29.97
CA GLU A 288 25.53 39.26 -30.51
C GLU A 288 26.52 39.24 -31.69
N SER A 289 26.79 38.11 -32.36
CA SER A 289 27.32 38.18 -33.75
C SER A 289 27.11 36.88 -34.52
N GLU A 290 26.34 36.92 -35.62
CA GLU A 290 26.18 35.80 -36.57
C GLU A 290 27.45 35.58 -37.42
N ALA A 291 28.61 35.41 -36.79
CA ALA A 291 29.81 34.97 -37.48
C ALA A 291 29.65 33.48 -37.82
N LYS A 292 29.30 33.17 -39.07
CA LYS A 292 29.30 31.80 -39.62
C LYS A 292 30.75 31.29 -39.66
N GLU A 293 31.23 30.75 -38.56
CA GLU A 293 32.53 30.08 -38.54
C GLU A 293 32.46 28.81 -39.40
N LYS A 294 33.24 28.77 -40.47
CA LYS A 294 33.35 27.60 -41.33
C LYS A 294 34.24 26.58 -40.65
N VAL A 295 33.66 25.78 -39.77
CA VAL A 295 34.40 24.69 -39.11
C VAL A 295 34.54 23.53 -40.10
N TYR A 296 35.77 23.21 -40.46
CA TYR A 296 36.10 22.02 -41.25
C TYR A 296 36.04 20.81 -40.31
N VAL A 297 35.00 20.00 -40.42
CA VAL A 297 34.78 18.85 -39.52
C VAL A 297 35.01 17.58 -40.32
N GLU A 298 36.08 16.87 -39.98
CA GLU A 298 36.33 15.51 -40.44
C GLU A 298 35.09 14.61 -40.21
N PRO A 299 34.72 13.74 -41.17
CA PRO A 299 33.59 12.84 -41.02
C PRO A 299 33.65 12.04 -39.73
N LYS A 300 32.49 11.85 -39.06
CA LYS A 300 32.40 11.11 -37.80
C LYS A 300 32.96 9.70 -37.91
N ARG A 301 32.76 9.05 -39.05
CA ARG A 301 33.29 7.71 -39.34
C ARG A 301 34.82 7.69 -39.48
N VAL A 302 35.43 8.72 -40.06
CA VAL A 302 36.90 8.80 -40.18
C VAL A 302 37.54 9.04 -38.81
N ARG A 303 36.91 9.87 -37.96
CA ARG A 303 37.32 10.01 -36.55
C ARG A 303 37.22 8.69 -35.79
N TRP A 304 36.09 8.00 -35.94
CA TRP A 304 35.89 6.67 -35.35
C TRP A 304 36.95 5.67 -35.83
N TYR A 305 37.31 5.66 -37.11
CA TYR A 305 38.40 4.81 -37.63
C TYR A 305 39.75 5.13 -36.97
N LYS A 306 40.11 6.42 -36.85
CA LYS A 306 41.35 6.84 -36.15
C LYS A 306 41.37 6.39 -34.69
N ASP A 307 40.25 6.57 -33.99
CA ASP A 307 40.10 6.18 -32.58
C ASP A 307 40.18 4.65 -32.38
N HIS A 308 39.86 3.87 -33.42
CA HIS A 308 39.92 2.39 -33.42
C HIS A 308 41.17 1.84 -34.15
N GLY A 309 42.21 2.65 -34.32
CA GLY A 309 43.54 2.22 -34.79
C GLY A 309 43.71 2.16 -36.31
N ILE A 310 42.71 2.57 -37.09
CA ILE A 310 42.81 2.74 -38.54
C ILE A 310 43.22 4.19 -38.79
N SER A 311 44.52 4.44 -38.89
CA SER A 311 45.05 5.79 -39.11
C SER A 311 45.21 6.15 -40.59
N ARG A 312 45.24 5.16 -41.50
CA ARG A 312 45.44 5.37 -42.94
C ARG A 312 44.26 4.87 -43.78
N PRO A 313 43.92 5.54 -44.89
CA PRO A 313 42.84 5.14 -45.79
C PRO A 313 43.00 3.72 -46.36
N ARG A 314 44.24 3.26 -46.58
CA ARG A 314 44.56 1.94 -47.15
C ARG A 314 44.20 0.78 -46.21
N ASP A 315 44.07 1.06 -44.92
CA ASP A 315 43.83 0.06 -43.89
C ASP A 315 42.33 -0.20 -43.66
N ILE A 316 41.46 0.63 -44.25
CA ILE A 316 39.99 0.43 -44.27
C ILE A 316 39.68 -0.95 -44.85
N GLY A 317 39.12 -1.86 -44.05
CA GLY A 317 38.75 -3.22 -44.46
C GLY A 317 39.89 -4.26 -44.46
N ARG A 318 41.14 -3.86 -44.17
CA ARG A 318 42.25 -4.79 -43.89
C ARG A 318 42.42 -5.06 -42.41
N VAL A 319 42.22 -4.02 -41.59
CA VAL A 319 42.27 -4.09 -40.13
C VAL A 319 40.84 -4.06 -39.62
N ARG A 320 40.47 -5.00 -38.73
CA ARG A 320 39.22 -4.87 -37.99
C ARG A 320 39.40 -3.73 -36.98
N PRO A 321 38.50 -2.75 -36.92
CA PRO A 321 38.53 -1.74 -35.87
C PRO A 321 38.61 -2.46 -34.52
N THR A 322 39.77 -2.40 -33.86
CA THR A 322 39.93 -3.02 -32.56
C THR A 322 39.36 -2.05 -31.55
N ALA A 323 38.28 -2.44 -30.87
CA ALA A 323 37.79 -1.71 -29.72
C ALA A 323 38.86 -1.77 -28.62
N SER A 324 39.68 -0.72 -28.47
CA SER A 324 40.30 -0.39 -27.18
C SER A 324 41.18 0.87 -27.22
N TYR A 325 40.77 1.92 -26.49
CA TYR A 325 41.71 2.72 -25.70
C TYR A 325 41.09 3.35 -24.41
N ALA A 326 39.94 2.89 -23.91
CA ALA A 326 39.36 3.42 -22.66
C ALA A 326 39.08 2.37 -21.57
N ALA A 327 39.73 1.20 -21.65
CA ALA A 327 39.63 0.15 -20.63
C ALA A 327 41.04 -0.37 -20.29
N ARG A 328 41.85 0.48 -19.66
CA ARG A 328 43.07 0.07 -18.96
C ARG A 328 43.31 0.98 -17.75
N THR A 329 42.51 0.76 -16.72
CA THR A 329 42.93 0.78 -15.31
C THR A 329 41.90 -0.03 -14.53
N GLU A 330 42.38 -0.75 -13.52
CA GLU A 330 41.64 -1.67 -12.64
C GLU A 330 41.55 -3.12 -13.13
N ASP A 331 42.71 -3.76 -13.22
CA ASP A 331 42.87 -5.12 -12.70
C ASP A 331 43.87 -5.04 -11.53
N ASP A 332 43.36 -5.17 -10.31
CA ASP A 332 44.13 -5.65 -9.16
C ASP A 332 43.39 -6.83 -8.54
N ALA A 333 44.17 -7.87 -8.21
CA ALA A 333 43.81 -9.27 -7.97
C ALA A 333 42.79 -9.54 -6.82
N PRO A 334 42.29 -10.79 -6.65
CA PRO A 334 43.13 -11.83 -6.02
C PRO A 334 43.03 -13.25 -6.64
N THR A 335 44.23 -13.81 -6.83
CA THR A 335 44.73 -15.14 -6.44
C THR A 335 43.79 -16.35 -6.44
N ALA A 336 44.07 -17.29 -7.35
CA ALA A 336 43.69 -18.69 -7.27
C ALA A 336 44.85 -19.54 -6.74
N SER A 337 44.56 -20.51 -5.87
CA SER A 337 45.25 -21.80 -5.53
C SER A 337 44.64 -22.24 -4.19
N GLU A 338 44.11 -23.45 -3.93
CA GLU A 338 44.49 -24.79 -4.35
C GLU A 338 43.31 -25.79 -4.26
N LEU A 339 43.30 -26.74 -5.21
CA LEU A 339 43.17 -28.20 -5.09
C LEU A 339 42.06 -28.87 -4.24
N SER A 340 41.17 -29.53 -4.99
CA SER A 340 40.73 -30.93 -4.87
C SER A 340 40.69 -31.60 -3.50
N ASP A 341 39.48 -31.96 -3.07
CA ASP A 341 39.23 -33.35 -2.67
C ASP A 341 37.81 -33.77 -3.06
N ALA A 342 37.72 -34.88 -3.79
CA ALA A 342 36.47 -35.46 -4.26
C ALA A 342 36.15 -36.67 -3.40
N SER A 343 35.00 -36.64 -2.72
CA SER A 343 34.39 -37.86 -2.16
C SER A 343 32.91 -37.92 -2.56
N PRO A 344 32.43 -39.04 -3.15
CA PRO A 344 31.09 -39.15 -3.68
C PRO A 344 30.16 -39.82 -2.67
N PHE A 345 29.42 -39.04 -1.89
CA PHE A 345 28.20 -39.55 -1.24
C PHE A 345 27.16 -38.42 -1.14
N ALA A 346 26.64 -38.04 -2.31
CA ALA A 346 25.48 -37.18 -2.40
C ALA A 346 24.23 -37.99 -2.02
N SER A 347 23.77 -37.80 -0.79
CA SER A 347 22.39 -38.04 -0.40
C SER A 347 21.47 -37.29 -1.35
N ARG A 348 20.69 -38.02 -2.15
CA ARG A 348 19.59 -37.50 -2.96
C ARG A 348 18.46 -37.04 -2.03
N GLY A 349 18.60 -35.85 -1.45
CA GLY A 349 17.51 -35.11 -0.82
C GLY A 349 16.77 -34.31 -1.89
N GLY A 350 15.71 -34.87 -2.45
CA GLY A 350 14.86 -34.18 -3.43
C GLY A 350 14.29 -32.89 -2.85
N VAL A 351 14.55 -31.77 -3.52
CA VAL A 351 13.93 -30.47 -3.23
C VAL A 351 12.46 -30.55 -3.64
N TYR A 352 11.62 -31.06 -2.74
CA TYR A 352 10.18 -30.89 -2.87
C TYR A 352 9.83 -29.48 -2.43
N SER A 353 9.21 -28.72 -3.33
CA SER A 353 8.67 -27.39 -3.03
C SER A 353 7.80 -27.45 -1.78
N LYS A 354 7.93 -26.47 -0.86
CA LYS A 354 7.06 -26.35 0.34
C LYS A 354 5.56 -26.38 -0.01
N ALA A 355 5.18 -25.98 -1.24
CA ALA A 355 3.82 -26.09 -1.73
C ALA A 355 3.39 -27.55 -1.97
N TYR A 356 4.31 -28.41 -2.44
CA TYR A 356 4.08 -29.84 -2.62
C TYR A 356 3.97 -30.57 -1.28
N GLU A 357 4.81 -30.22 -0.29
CA GLU A 357 4.71 -30.75 1.08
C GLU A 357 3.37 -30.39 1.73
N ALA A 358 2.95 -29.13 1.62
CA ALA A 358 1.65 -28.68 2.15
C ALA A 358 0.48 -29.42 1.49
N GLN A 359 0.51 -29.61 0.17
CA GLN A 359 -0.54 -30.31 -0.55
C GLN A 359 -0.57 -31.81 -0.22
N THR A 360 0.60 -32.41 0.02
CA THR A 360 0.73 -33.82 0.42
C THR A 360 0.19 -34.05 1.83
N LEU A 361 0.52 -33.16 2.79
CA LEU A 361 0.00 -33.21 4.16
C LEU A 361 -1.52 -33.03 4.21
N GLN A 362 -2.08 -32.22 3.32
CA GLN A 362 -3.53 -32.03 3.25
C GLN A 362 -4.24 -33.29 2.74
N ARG A 363 -3.72 -33.94 1.68
CA ARG A 363 -4.26 -35.22 1.20
C ARG A 363 -4.21 -36.32 2.26
N LEU A 364 -3.14 -36.37 3.06
CA LEU A 364 -3.01 -37.33 4.17
C LEU A 364 -4.05 -37.09 5.28
N ARG A 365 -4.33 -35.82 5.62
CA ARG A 365 -5.39 -35.48 6.59
C ARG A 365 -6.78 -35.84 6.10
N ASP A 366 -7.06 -35.63 4.82
CA ASP A 366 -8.36 -35.95 4.22
C ASP A 366 -8.56 -37.47 4.14
N ALA A 367 -7.52 -38.23 3.78
CA ALA A 367 -7.55 -39.70 3.81
C ALA A 367 -7.77 -40.24 5.23
N ALA A 368 -7.11 -39.65 6.24
CA ALA A 368 -7.31 -40.03 7.63
C ALA A 368 -8.76 -39.80 8.09
N ARG A 369 -9.38 -38.67 7.71
CA ARG A 369 -10.80 -38.40 7.99
C ARG A 369 -11.73 -39.39 7.31
N GLN A 370 -11.45 -39.77 6.07
CA GLN A 370 -12.23 -40.77 5.33
C GLN A 370 -12.13 -42.15 5.99
N SER A 371 -10.94 -42.54 6.45
CA SER A 371 -10.76 -43.81 7.18
C SER A 371 -11.50 -43.84 8.52
N GLN A 372 -11.52 -42.71 9.25
CA GLN A 372 -12.28 -42.61 10.50
C GLN A 372 -13.79 -42.64 10.25
N ALA A 373 -14.27 -42.04 9.16
CA ALA A 373 -15.68 -42.10 8.77
C ALA A 373 -16.13 -43.50 8.34
N GLN A 374 -15.23 -44.29 7.74
CA GLN A 374 -15.52 -45.68 7.35
C GLN A 374 -15.48 -46.69 8.51
N THR A 375 -14.85 -46.34 9.65
CA THR A 375 -14.75 -47.23 10.82
C THR A 375 -15.95 -47.07 11.78
N VAL A 376 -16.85 -46.13 11.50
CA VAL A 376 -18.04 -45.81 12.33
C VAL A 376 -19.36 -46.26 11.67
N GLN A 377 -19.27 -46.95 10.53
CA GLN A 377 -20.35 -47.74 9.93
C GLN A 377 -20.06 -49.22 10.13
#